data_AF-A0A7H4M434-F1
#
_entry.id   AF-A0A7H4M434-F1
#
_cell.length_a   1.000
_cell.length_b   1.000
_cell.length_c   1.000
_cell.angle_alpha   90.00
_cell.angle_beta   90.00
_cell.angle_gamma   90.00
#
_symmetry.space_group_name_H-M   'P 1'
#
loop_
_entity.id
_entity.type
_entity.pdbx_description
1 polymer ?
#
loop_
_entity_poly.entity_id
_entity_poly.type
_entity_poly.pdbx_seq_one_letter_code
_entity_poly.pdbx_strand_id
1 'polypeptide(L)'
;MQEKIHWITHLRGIACMMVVMIHSTTWYITHPHTISLLEWDLANILNSASRVSVPLFFMISGYLFFGERSAQPRHFRRIALCILFYSALSLLYITLFTHINVELSLRNLLQKPVFYHLWFFFAIVVIYLLSPLVQVKQVSGRMLLALMLVLGILANPNMVPVKAAGVEWLPLNLYINGDTFYYVMYGVLGRAIGTLDTDKKWLTALCAGLFITGVW
;
A
#
# COMPACT_ATOMS: atom_id res chain seq x y z
N MET A 1 -9.79 -0.93 -28.32
CA MET A 1 -8.89 -1.65 -27.39
C MET A 1 -8.02 -0.61 -26.70
N GLN A 2 -8.16 -0.43 -25.38
CA GLN A 2 -7.32 0.51 -24.63
C GLN A 2 -5.88 0.04 -24.75
N GLU A 3 -4.97 0.88 -25.25
CA GLU A 3 -3.53 0.65 -25.15
C GLU A 3 -3.24 0.28 -23.69
N LYS A 4 -2.86 -0.97 -23.47
CA LYS A 4 -2.36 -1.40 -22.17
C LYS A 4 -1.08 -0.64 -21.99
N ILE A 5 -1.09 0.30 -21.07
CA ILE A 5 0.10 1.01 -20.64
C ILE A 5 1.06 -0.05 -20.07
N HIS A 6 2.01 -0.50 -20.90
CA HIS A 6 2.85 -1.67 -20.61
C HIS A 6 3.63 -1.49 -19.31
N TRP A 7 4.10 -0.26 -19.04
CA TRP A 7 4.82 0.06 -17.80
C TRP A 7 3.99 -0.17 -16.54
N ILE A 8 2.67 0.08 -16.56
CA ILE A 8 1.79 -0.19 -15.40
C ILE A 8 1.71 -1.69 -15.11
N THR A 9 1.67 -2.50 -16.17
CA THR A 9 1.59 -3.95 -16.03
C THR A 9 2.89 -4.50 -15.43
N HIS A 10 4.04 -4.02 -15.91
CA HIS A 10 5.34 -4.37 -15.34
C HIS A 10 5.46 -3.92 -13.88
N LEU A 11 5.05 -2.68 -13.57
CA LEU A 11 5.12 -2.15 -12.21
C LEU A 11 4.25 -2.93 -11.23
N ARG A 12 3.04 -3.35 -11.65
CA ARG A 12 2.20 -4.27 -10.86
C ARG A 12 2.87 -5.63 -10.64
N GLY A 13 3.52 -6.18 -11.66
CA GLY A 13 4.27 -7.44 -11.55
C GLY A 13 5.42 -7.33 -10.55
N ILE A 14 6.20 -6.25 -10.60
CA ILE A 14 7.27 -5.95 -9.64
C ILE A 14 6.70 -5.82 -8.22
N ALA A 15 5.61 -5.05 -8.04
CA ALA A 15 4.96 -4.90 -6.75
C ALA A 15 4.45 -6.23 -6.20
N CYS A 16 3.87 -7.11 -7.03
CA CYS A 16 3.49 -8.46 -6.61
C CYS A 16 4.68 -9.27 -6.08
N MET A 17 5.81 -9.23 -6.79
CA MET A 17 7.03 -9.93 -6.36
C MET A 17 7.56 -9.38 -5.02
N MET A 18 7.52 -8.06 -4.85
CA MET A 18 7.90 -7.41 -3.60
C MET A 18 6.96 -7.79 -2.43
N VAL A 19 5.65 -7.96 -2.66
CA VAL A 19 4.74 -8.48 -1.61
C VAL A 19 5.16 -9.87 -1.16
N VAL A 20 5.47 -10.77 -2.11
CA VAL A 20 5.98 -12.10 -1.80
C VAL A 20 7.27 -12.01 -0.98
N MET A 21 8.18 -11.11 -1.36
CA MET A 21 9.44 -10.89 -0.66
C MET A 21 9.25 -10.40 0.78
N ILE A 22 8.30 -9.50 1.06
CA ILE A 22 8.00 -9.09 2.45
C ILE A 22 7.56 -10.32 3.26
N HIS A 23 6.62 -11.10 2.75
CA HIS A 23 6.05 -12.22 3.50
C HIS A 23 7.05 -13.37 3.71
N SER A 24 7.95 -13.61 2.75
CA SER A 24 9.01 -14.60 2.90
C SER A 24 10.11 -14.17 3.87
N THR A 25 10.43 -12.86 3.94
CA THR A 25 11.49 -12.32 4.80
C THR A 25 11.03 -11.98 6.22
N THR A 26 9.72 -11.81 6.45
CA THR A 26 9.17 -11.36 7.75
C THR A 26 9.56 -12.30 8.89
N TRP A 27 9.61 -13.61 8.66
CA TRP A 27 9.99 -14.57 9.70
C TRP A 27 11.44 -14.35 10.19
N TYR A 28 12.38 -14.13 9.26
CA TYR A 28 13.79 -13.88 9.56
C TYR A 28 13.99 -12.61 10.38
N ILE A 29 13.24 -11.54 10.08
CA ILE A 29 13.34 -10.27 10.82
C ILE A 29 12.76 -10.39 12.24
N THR A 30 11.70 -11.18 12.39
CA THR A 30 11.00 -11.33 13.68
C THR A 30 11.66 -12.34 14.62
N HIS A 31 12.61 -13.16 14.13
CA HIS A 31 13.35 -14.14 14.91
C HIS A 31 14.87 -13.93 14.81
N PRO A 32 15.38 -12.73 15.17
CA PRO A 32 16.79 -12.39 15.00
C PRO A 32 17.73 -13.30 15.82
N HIS A 33 17.24 -13.84 16.94
CA HIS A 33 18.05 -14.66 17.84
C HIS A 33 18.27 -16.10 17.36
N THR A 34 17.56 -16.54 16.32
CA THR A 34 17.62 -17.93 15.81
C THR A 34 18.35 -18.06 14.48
N ILE A 35 18.85 -16.96 13.92
CA ILE A 35 19.51 -16.90 12.61
C ILE A 35 20.85 -16.18 12.71
N SER A 36 21.69 -16.34 11.69
CA SER A 36 22.97 -15.62 11.62
C SER A 36 22.77 -14.12 11.35
N LEU A 37 23.76 -13.30 11.73
CA LEU A 37 23.77 -11.86 11.45
C LEU A 37 23.62 -11.57 9.95
N LEU A 38 24.32 -12.33 9.10
CA LEU A 38 24.26 -12.15 7.65
C LEU A 38 22.87 -12.43 7.08
N GLU A 39 22.21 -13.50 7.53
CA GLU A 39 20.84 -13.82 7.12
C GLU A 39 19.86 -12.74 7.55
N TRP A 40 20.04 -12.21 8.75
CA TRP A 40 19.21 -11.11 9.26
C TRP A 40 19.41 -9.83 8.44
N ASP A 41 20.67 -9.44 8.16
CA ASP A 41 20.97 -8.26 7.36
C ASP A 41 20.39 -8.35 5.95
N LEU A 42 20.56 -9.51 5.30
CA LEU A 42 19.98 -9.75 3.97
C LEU A 42 18.45 -9.70 4.00
N ALA A 43 17.82 -10.34 4.99
CA ALA A 43 16.38 -10.30 5.16
C ALA A 43 15.88 -8.87 5.41
N ASN A 44 16.61 -8.09 6.23
CA ASN A 44 16.27 -6.71 6.55
C ASN A 44 16.33 -5.81 5.31
N ILE A 45 17.41 -5.91 4.51
CA ILE A 45 17.55 -5.17 3.25
C ILE A 45 16.40 -5.52 2.28
N LEU A 46 16.17 -6.82 2.07
CA LEU A 46 15.14 -7.29 1.14
C LEU A 46 13.73 -6.90 1.58
N ASN A 47 13.43 -7.00 2.88
CA ASN A 47 12.15 -6.59 3.43
C ASN A 47 11.94 -5.09 3.28
N SER A 48 12.91 -4.29 3.72
CA SER A 48 12.84 -2.82 3.68
C SER A 48 12.69 -2.30 2.26
N ALA A 49 13.48 -2.81 1.31
CA ALA A 49 13.35 -2.48 -0.11
C ALA A 49 11.98 -2.86 -0.70
N SER A 50 11.32 -3.87 -0.14
CA SER A 50 10.04 -4.37 -0.65
C SER A 50 8.82 -3.68 -0.02
N ARG A 51 8.98 -2.92 1.07
CA ARG A 51 7.87 -2.25 1.81
C ARG A 51 7.04 -1.27 0.95
N VAL A 52 7.62 -0.75 -0.13
CA VAL A 52 6.93 0.12 -1.09
C VAL A 52 5.87 -0.62 -1.93
N SER A 53 5.87 -1.95 -1.95
CA SER A 53 4.97 -2.79 -2.76
C SER A 53 3.48 -2.44 -2.62
N VAL A 54 2.99 -2.37 -1.39
CA VAL A 54 1.58 -2.07 -1.09
C VAL A 54 1.21 -0.62 -1.47
N PRO A 55 1.97 0.41 -1.05
CA PRO A 55 1.79 1.78 -1.54
C PRO A 55 1.75 1.89 -3.06
N LEU A 56 2.60 1.17 -3.79
CA LEU A 56 2.62 1.19 -5.26
C LEU A 56 1.27 0.77 -5.86
N PHE A 57 0.58 -0.23 -5.30
CA PHE A 57 -0.74 -0.61 -5.80
C PHE A 57 -1.79 0.49 -5.62
N PHE A 58 -1.74 1.21 -4.49
CA PHE A 58 -2.63 2.35 -4.24
C PHE A 58 -2.30 3.51 -5.18
N MET A 59 -1.02 3.82 -5.37
CA MET A 59 -0.55 4.85 -6.31
C MET A 59 -0.99 4.55 -7.75
N ILE A 60 -0.79 3.31 -8.22
CA ILE A 60 -1.24 2.87 -9.55
C ILE A 60 -2.76 2.99 -9.69
N SER A 61 -3.50 2.65 -8.65
CA SER A 61 -4.96 2.72 -8.67
C SER A 61 -5.46 4.16 -8.69
N GLY A 62 -4.86 5.05 -7.89
CA GLY A 62 -5.17 6.48 -7.94
C GLY A 62 -4.78 7.11 -9.27
N TYR A 63 -3.64 6.74 -9.86
CA TYR A 63 -3.24 7.19 -11.20
C TYR A 63 -4.30 6.89 -12.27
N LEU A 64 -4.89 5.70 -12.20
CA LEU A 64 -5.91 5.24 -13.15
C LEU A 64 -7.32 5.79 -12.88
N PHE A 65 -7.67 6.01 -11.60
CA PHE A 65 -9.07 6.26 -11.18
C PHE A 65 -9.34 7.62 -10.53
N PHE A 66 -8.35 8.40 -10.11
CA PHE A 66 -8.54 9.76 -9.56
C PHE A 66 -8.40 10.86 -10.63
N GLY A 67 -8.71 10.51 -11.88
CA GLY A 67 -8.66 11.40 -13.03
C GLY A 67 -10.02 11.53 -13.68
N GLU A 68 -10.03 11.57 -15.01
CA GLU A 68 -11.28 11.62 -15.80
C GLU A 68 -12.04 10.29 -15.82
N ARG A 69 -11.35 9.19 -15.47
CA ARG A 69 -11.92 7.85 -15.39
C ARG A 69 -12.15 7.51 -13.94
N SER A 70 -13.32 6.99 -13.61
CA SER A 70 -13.67 6.47 -12.29
C SER A 70 -13.79 4.95 -12.29
N ALA A 71 -13.83 4.35 -11.10
CA ALA A 71 -14.03 2.92 -10.95
C ALA A 71 -15.45 2.51 -11.39
N GLN A 72 -15.52 1.55 -12.31
CA GLN A 72 -16.78 1.00 -12.83
C GLN A 72 -17.28 -0.19 -12.00
N PRO A 73 -18.59 -0.52 -12.03
CA PRO A 73 -19.16 -1.67 -11.32
C PRO A 73 -18.46 -3.01 -11.57
N ARG A 74 -17.92 -3.21 -12.78
CA ARG A 74 -17.13 -4.41 -13.13
C ARG A 74 -15.89 -4.60 -12.25
N HIS A 75 -15.27 -3.51 -11.79
CA HIS A 75 -14.09 -3.57 -10.94
C HIS A 75 -14.45 -4.02 -9.53
N PHE A 76 -15.57 -3.52 -8.99
CA PHE A 76 -16.13 -3.98 -7.71
C PHE A 76 -16.52 -5.45 -7.76
N ARG A 77 -17.20 -5.89 -8.84
CA ARG A 77 -17.54 -7.31 -9.03
C ARG A 77 -16.29 -8.19 -9.03
N ARG A 78 -15.21 -7.74 -9.69
CA ARG A 78 -13.95 -8.50 -9.70
C ARG A 78 -13.35 -8.63 -8.30
N ILE A 79 -13.33 -7.54 -7.53
CA ILE A 79 -12.84 -7.57 -6.14
C ILE A 79 -13.70 -8.51 -5.29
N ALA A 80 -15.03 -8.40 -5.38
CA ALA A 80 -15.95 -9.26 -4.63
C ALA A 80 -15.74 -10.75 -4.95
N LEU A 81 -15.57 -11.09 -6.23
CA LEU A 81 -15.26 -12.46 -6.66
C LEU A 81 -13.91 -12.93 -6.14
N CYS A 82 -12.88 -12.09 -6.16
CA CYS A 82 -11.57 -12.42 -5.58
C CYS A 82 -11.67 -12.66 -4.07
N ILE A 83 -12.33 -11.76 -3.32
CA ILE A 83 -12.53 -11.91 -1.87
C ILE A 83 -13.28 -13.22 -1.59
N LEU A 84 -14.38 -13.47 -2.30
CA LEU A 84 -15.17 -14.69 -2.11
C LEU A 84 -14.35 -15.95 -2.40
N PHE A 85 -13.67 -15.99 -3.54
CA PHE A 85 -12.86 -17.13 -3.95
C PHE A 85 -11.74 -17.43 -2.94
N TYR A 86 -10.94 -16.42 -2.59
CA TYR A 86 -9.83 -16.63 -1.67
C TYR A 86 -10.30 -16.87 -0.24
N SER A 87 -11.44 -16.30 0.19
CA SER A 87 -12.04 -16.61 1.50
C SER A 87 -12.53 -18.05 1.55
N ALA A 88 -13.15 -18.56 0.47
CA ALA A 88 -13.57 -19.96 0.40
C ALA A 88 -12.37 -20.91 0.44
N LEU A 89 -11.32 -20.63 -0.35
CA LEU A 89 -10.08 -21.41 -0.33
C LEU A 89 -9.41 -21.39 1.05
N SER A 90 -9.43 -20.23 1.70
CA SER A 90 -8.91 -20.03 3.04
C SER A 90 -9.66 -20.85 4.09
N LEU A 91 -10.99 -20.84 4.05
CA LEU A 91 -11.82 -21.65 4.94
C LEU A 91 -11.59 -23.14 4.70
N LEU A 92 -11.47 -23.57 3.44
CA LEU A 92 -11.14 -24.95 3.10
C LEU A 92 -9.77 -25.37 3.67
N TYR A 93 -8.76 -24.50 3.56
CA TYR A 93 -7.47 -24.76 4.16
C TYR A 93 -7.56 -24.89 5.69
N ILE A 94 -8.28 -23.97 6.34
CA ILE A 94 -8.52 -24.00 7.78
C ILE A 94 -9.22 -25.29 8.20
N THR A 95 -10.26 -25.73 7.48
CA THR A 95 -11.03 -26.93 7.82
C THR A 95 -10.22 -28.21 7.64
N LEU A 96 -9.33 -28.26 6.65
CA LEU A 96 -8.57 -29.47 6.31
C LEU A 96 -7.24 -29.59 7.07
N PHE A 97 -6.59 -28.48 7.39
CA PHE A 97 -5.20 -28.47 7.87
C PHE A 97 -5.00 -27.79 9.23
N THR A 98 -6.04 -27.24 9.85
CA THR A 98 -5.92 -26.56 11.14
C THR A 98 -7.02 -26.98 12.11
N HIS A 99 -6.77 -26.84 13.42
CA HIS A 99 -7.77 -27.06 14.47
C HIS A 99 -8.57 -25.80 14.83
N ILE A 100 -8.53 -24.76 13.99
CA ILE A 100 -9.18 -23.48 14.25
C ILE A 100 -10.70 -23.63 14.07
N ASN A 101 -11.47 -23.04 14.99
CA ASN A 101 -12.94 -23.11 14.94
C ASN A 101 -13.50 -22.33 13.74
N VAL A 102 -13.98 -23.10 12.75
CA VAL A 102 -14.54 -22.61 11.49
C VAL A 102 -15.77 -21.72 11.72
N GLU A 103 -16.58 -22.01 12.73
CA GLU A 103 -17.78 -21.24 13.04
C GLU A 103 -17.45 -19.84 13.58
N LEU A 104 -16.38 -19.72 14.36
CA LEU A 104 -15.89 -18.41 14.80
C LEU A 104 -15.36 -17.58 13.62
N SER A 105 -14.66 -18.23 12.67
CA SER A 105 -14.18 -17.59 11.45
C SER A 105 -15.32 -17.12 10.54
N LEU A 106 -16.42 -17.88 10.46
CA LEU A 106 -17.63 -17.50 9.72
C LEU A 106 -18.37 -16.33 10.38
N ARG A 107 -18.52 -16.33 11.71
CA ARG A 107 -19.16 -15.23 12.45
C ARG A 107 -18.40 -13.91 12.32
N ASN A 108 -17.08 -13.97 12.22
CA ASN A 108 -16.21 -12.80 12.11
C ASN A 108 -15.84 -12.42 10.67
N LEU A 109 -16.37 -13.11 9.66
CA LEU A 109 -15.99 -12.94 8.25
C LEU A 109 -16.19 -11.51 7.73
N LEU A 110 -17.15 -10.78 8.30
CA LEU A 110 -17.43 -9.38 7.96
C LEU A 110 -16.62 -8.37 8.79
N GLN A 111 -16.04 -8.79 9.92
CA GLN A 111 -15.28 -7.92 10.82
C GLN A 111 -13.78 -8.03 10.58
N LYS A 112 -13.29 -9.21 10.22
CA LYS A 112 -11.88 -9.49 9.98
C LYS A 112 -11.70 -10.35 8.73
N PRO A 113 -10.67 -10.09 7.92
CA PRO A 113 -10.39 -10.93 6.77
C PRO A 113 -10.01 -12.35 7.24
N VAL A 114 -10.48 -13.38 6.53
CA VAL A 114 -10.23 -14.80 6.87
C VAL A 114 -8.72 -15.11 6.92
N PHE A 115 -7.96 -14.49 6.02
CA PHE A 115 -6.49 -14.44 6.08
C PHE A 115 -6.04 -12.99 6.06
N TYR A 116 -4.97 -12.72 6.81
CA TYR A 116 -4.44 -11.37 6.91
C TYR A 116 -4.15 -10.77 5.53
N HIS A 117 -3.53 -11.51 4.60
CA HIS A 117 -3.23 -11.04 3.23
C HIS A 117 -4.42 -10.45 2.44
N LEU A 118 -5.67 -10.84 2.76
CA LEU A 118 -6.85 -10.34 2.07
C LEU A 118 -7.21 -8.90 2.45
N TRP A 119 -6.62 -8.36 3.51
CA TRP A 119 -6.85 -6.99 3.99
C TRP A 119 -6.74 -5.95 2.87
N PHE A 120 -5.80 -6.15 1.94
CA PHE A 120 -5.55 -5.24 0.82
C PHE A 120 -6.79 -5.04 -0.07
N PHE A 121 -7.59 -6.09 -0.28
CA PHE A 121 -8.81 -5.98 -1.09
C PHE A 121 -9.89 -5.12 -0.44
N PHE A 122 -9.93 -5.04 0.89
CA PHE A 122 -10.84 -4.14 1.59
C PHE A 122 -10.36 -2.70 1.48
N ALA A 123 -9.06 -2.46 1.63
CA ALA A 123 -8.47 -1.13 1.50
C ALA A 123 -8.63 -0.56 0.09
N ILE A 124 -8.46 -1.38 -0.96
CA ILE A 124 -8.59 -0.90 -2.35
C ILE A 124 -10.03 -0.54 -2.73
N VAL A 125 -11.04 -1.15 -2.08
CA VAL A 125 -12.45 -0.77 -2.28
C VAL A 125 -12.69 0.68 -1.89
N VAL A 126 -12.04 1.17 -0.84
CA VAL A 126 -12.16 2.59 -0.42
C VAL A 126 -11.66 3.52 -1.52
N ILE A 127 -10.52 3.21 -2.14
CA ILE A 127 -10.00 3.99 -3.28
C ILE A 127 -11.00 4.01 -4.43
N TYR A 128 -11.62 2.87 -4.74
CA TYR A 128 -12.57 2.79 -5.84
C TYR A 128 -13.87 3.54 -5.52
N LEU A 129 -14.33 3.50 -4.27
CA LEU A 129 -15.50 4.23 -3.82
C LEU A 129 -15.29 5.76 -3.84
N LEU A 130 -14.07 6.20 -3.53
CA LEU A 130 -13.69 7.62 -3.59
C LEU A 130 -13.43 8.12 -5.01
N SER A 131 -13.15 7.22 -5.96
CA SER A 131 -12.81 7.61 -7.33
C SER A 131 -13.80 8.53 -8.07
N PRO A 132 -15.14 8.42 -7.94
CA PRO A 132 -16.06 9.40 -8.53
C PRO A 132 -16.09 10.75 -7.79
N LEU A 133 -15.66 10.79 -6.52
CA LEU A 133 -15.71 12.00 -5.69
C LEU A 133 -14.40 12.79 -5.74
N VAL A 134 -13.28 12.12 -6.01
CA VAL A 134 -11.94 12.70 -5.96
C VAL A 134 -11.36 12.79 -7.37
N GLN A 135 -11.15 14.02 -7.83
CA GLN A 135 -10.42 14.30 -9.06
C GLN A 135 -9.18 15.14 -8.74
N VAL A 136 -8.00 14.54 -8.91
CA VAL A 136 -6.73 15.22 -8.65
C VAL A 136 -6.33 15.99 -9.91
N LYS A 137 -6.30 17.32 -9.79
CA LYS A 137 -5.82 18.23 -10.83
C LYS A 137 -4.30 18.12 -10.97
N GLN A 138 -3.77 18.53 -12.11
CA GLN A 138 -2.34 18.64 -12.28
C GLN A 138 -1.77 19.69 -11.32
N VAL A 139 -0.69 19.32 -10.64
CA VAL A 139 -0.01 20.15 -9.64
C VAL A 139 1.44 20.34 -10.08
N SER A 140 2.02 21.51 -9.83
CA SER A 140 3.45 21.74 -10.14
C SER A 140 4.35 20.83 -9.32
N GLY A 141 5.49 20.40 -9.88
CA GLY A 141 6.43 19.52 -9.17
C GLY A 141 6.93 20.09 -7.83
N ARG A 142 7.07 21.43 -7.73
CA ARG A 142 7.45 22.11 -6.47
C ARG A 142 6.37 21.98 -5.40
N MET A 143 5.10 22.20 -5.77
CA MET A 143 3.98 22.05 -4.84
C MET A 143 3.79 20.58 -4.44
N LEU A 144 4.01 19.64 -5.37
CA LEU A 144 3.97 18.22 -5.06
C LEU A 144 5.07 17.83 -4.07
N LEU A 145 6.30 18.30 -4.27
CA LEU A 145 7.41 18.05 -3.35
C LEU A 145 7.11 18.63 -1.96
N ALA A 146 6.61 19.87 -1.89
CA ALA A 146 6.19 20.49 -0.65
C ALA A 146 5.08 19.68 0.04
N LEU A 147 4.09 19.20 -0.72
CA LEU A 147 3.02 18.36 -0.21
C LEU A 147 3.56 17.03 0.34
N MET A 148 4.45 16.34 -0.39
CA MET A 148 5.08 15.11 0.09
C MET A 148 5.86 15.33 1.39
N LEU A 149 6.59 16.44 1.50
CA LEU A 149 7.38 16.76 2.68
C LEU A 149 6.49 17.12 3.88
N VAL A 150 5.46 17.94 3.67
CA VAL A 150 4.48 18.29 4.72
C VAL A 150 3.72 17.04 5.18
N LEU A 151 3.21 16.23 4.26
CA LEU A 151 2.50 15.00 4.59
C LEU A 151 3.42 13.98 5.27
N GLY A 152 4.65 13.83 4.78
CA GLY A 152 5.66 12.97 5.37
C GLY A 152 6.07 13.40 6.77
N ILE A 153 5.98 14.69 7.11
CA ILE A 153 6.22 15.19 8.47
C ILE A 153 4.98 15.01 9.34
N LEU A 154 3.84 15.56 8.92
CA LEU A 154 2.62 15.57 9.73
C LEU A 154 2.08 14.17 10.02
N ALA A 155 2.30 13.23 9.10
CA ALA A 155 1.75 11.89 9.13
C ALA A 155 2.84 10.83 9.41
N ASN A 156 4.01 11.20 9.95
CA ASN A 156 5.00 10.23 10.40
C ASN A 156 4.64 9.73 11.81
N PRO A 157 4.22 8.46 11.97
CA PRO A 157 3.87 7.92 13.29
C PRO A 157 5.08 7.82 14.23
N ASN A 158 6.31 7.87 13.71
CA ASN A 158 7.54 7.80 14.51
C ASN A 158 8.04 9.19 14.96
N MET A 159 7.30 10.26 14.69
CA MET A 159 7.69 11.60 15.11
C MET A 159 7.42 11.82 16.61
N VAL A 160 8.31 12.54 17.30
CA VAL A 160 8.16 12.82 18.73
C VAL A 160 6.85 13.56 18.98
N PRO A 161 5.98 13.09 19.90
CA PRO A 161 4.71 13.74 20.14
C PRO A 161 4.89 15.17 20.66
N VAL A 162 4.39 16.17 19.93
CA VAL A 162 4.41 17.57 20.37
C VAL A 162 3.08 17.86 21.07
N LYS A 163 3.14 17.99 22.39
CA LYS A 163 1.98 18.36 23.22
C LYS A 163 2.04 19.84 23.55
N ALA A 164 0.97 20.58 23.27
CA ALA A 164 0.81 21.96 23.70
C ALA A 164 -0.61 22.16 24.25
N ALA A 165 -0.72 22.81 25.41
CA ALA A 165 -1.98 23.05 26.12
C ALA A 165 -2.81 21.77 26.43
N GLY A 166 -2.14 20.63 26.67
CA GLY A 166 -2.81 19.36 26.95
C GLY A 166 -3.34 18.62 25.71
N VAL A 167 -3.14 19.16 24.51
CA VAL A 167 -3.52 18.56 23.22
C VAL A 167 -2.27 18.05 22.50
N GLU A 168 -2.34 16.84 21.93
CA GLU A 168 -1.31 16.29 21.03
C GLU A 168 -1.47 16.92 19.64
N TRP A 169 -0.53 17.77 19.24
CA TRP A 169 -0.53 18.49 17.96
C TRP A 169 0.21 17.72 16.87
N LEU A 170 1.29 17.02 17.24
CA LEU A 170 2.07 16.19 16.33
C LEU A 170 2.41 14.84 16.97
N PRO A 171 2.59 13.79 16.16
CA PRO A 171 2.03 13.70 14.81
C PRO A 171 0.52 13.89 14.86
N LEU A 172 -0.07 14.55 13.86
CA LEU A 172 -1.52 14.72 13.83
C LEU A 172 -2.10 13.31 13.81
N ASN A 173 -2.99 13.02 14.76
CA ASN A 173 -3.64 11.73 14.81
C ASN A 173 -4.69 11.67 13.68
N LEU A 174 -4.21 11.56 12.44
CA LEU A 174 -4.98 11.38 11.22
C LEU A 174 -5.61 9.97 11.18
N TYR A 175 -5.46 9.17 12.25
CA TYR A 175 -6.25 7.98 12.53
C TYR A 175 -7.72 8.35 12.78
N ILE A 176 -8.42 8.68 11.71
CA ILE A 176 -9.84 8.38 11.63
C ILE A 176 -9.93 6.87 11.39
N ASN A 177 -9.75 6.07 12.45
CA ASN A 177 -9.83 4.61 12.46
C ASN A 177 -9.11 3.87 11.30
N GLY A 178 -7.79 4.07 11.13
CA GLY A 178 -6.91 3.12 10.43
C GLY A 178 -5.96 3.71 9.38
N ASP A 179 -5.08 2.85 8.86
CA ASP A 179 -4.10 3.13 7.80
C ASP A 179 -4.73 3.59 6.46
N THR A 180 -6.07 3.56 6.39
CA THR A 180 -6.86 3.89 5.20
C THR A 180 -6.63 5.31 4.69
N PHE A 181 -6.42 6.28 5.57
CA PHE A 181 -6.12 7.66 5.16
C PHE A 181 -4.82 7.73 4.36
N TYR A 182 -3.77 7.02 4.81
CA TYR A 182 -2.49 6.94 4.11
C TYR A 182 -2.65 6.30 2.72
N TYR A 183 -3.50 5.28 2.58
CA TYR A 183 -3.75 4.65 1.28
C TYR A 183 -4.43 5.60 0.29
N VAL A 184 -5.36 6.43 0.76
CA VAL A 184 -5.97 7.48 -0.07
C VAL A 184 -4.92 8.50 -0.50
N MET A 185 -4.04 8.92 0.42
CA MET A 185 -2.94 9.82 0.09
C MET A 185 -1.99 9.22 -0.95
N TYR A 186 -1.63 7.94 -0.83
CA TYR A 186 -0.85 7.24 -1.85
C TYR A 186 -1.58 7.25 -3.20
N GLY A 187 -2.89 7.05 -3.23
CA GLY A 187 -3.70 7.20 -4.45
C GLY A 187 -3.60 8.60 -5.06
N VAL A 188 -3.74 9.64 -4.25
CA VAL A 188 -3.62 11.05 -4.68
C VAL A 188 -2.22 11.34 -5.23
N LEU A 189 -1.17 10.93 -4.52
CA LEU A 189 0.22 11.08 -4.94
C LEU A 189 0.49 10.33 -6.24
N GLY A 190 0.00 9.10 -6.38
CA GLY A 190 0.14 8.32 -7.60
C GLY A 190 -0.45 9.03 -8.82
N ARG A 191 -1.62 9.66 -8.66
CA ARG A 191 -2.20 10.49 -9.73
C ARG A 191 -1.38 11.73 -10.02
N ALA A 192 -0.99 12.47 -8.98
CA ALA A 192 -0.22 13.70 -9.15
C ALA A 192 1.12 13.43 -9.86
N ILE A 193 1.89 12.43 -9.40
CA ILE A 193 3.18 12.04 -10.00
C ILE A 193 2.99 11.55 -11.44
N GLY A 194 2.02 10.68 -11.68
CA GLY A 194 1.83 10.10 -13.02
C GLY A 194 1.35 11.11 -14.07
N THR A 195 0.94 12.32 -13.66
CA THR A 195 0.61 13.42 -14.58
C THR A 195 1.75 14.42 -14.76
N LEU A 196 2.86 14.28 -14.03
CA LEU A 196 4.04 15.11 -14.22
C LEU A 196 4.83 14.66 -15.45
N ASP A 197 5.43 15.62 -16.13
CA ASP A 197 6.44 15.36 -17.16
C ASP A 197 7.78 14.99 -16.48
N THR A 198 8.12 13.70 -16.52
CA THR A 198 9.28 13.12 -15.87
C THR A 198 10.36 12.65 -16.84
N ASP A 199 10.37 13.12 -18.09
CA ASP A 199 11.26 12.61 -19.16
C ASP A 199 12.76 12.96 -19.00
N LYS A 200 13.15 13.47 -17.83
CA LYS A 200 14.51 13.90 -17.53
C LYS A 200 15.34 12.74 -16.98
N LYS A 201 16.36 12.31 -17.74
CA LYS A 201 17.26 11.19 -17.36
C LYS A 201 17.92 11.33 -15.98
N TRP A 202 18.24 12.56 -15.54
CA TRP A 202 18.85 12.79 -14.22
C TRP A 202 17.88 12.48 -13.07
N LEU A 203 16.57 12.55 -13.30
CA LEU A 203 15.56 12.27 -12.29
C LEU A 203 15.58 10.79 -11.91
N THR A 204 15.78 9.89 -12.88
CA THR A 204 15.94 8.45 -12.61
C THR A 204 17.14 8.18 -11.71
N ALA A 205 18.29 8.81 -11.99
CA ALA A 205 19.49 8.65 -11.18
C ALA A 205 19.30 9.22 -9.76
N LEU A 206 18.65 10.37 -9.63
CA LEU A 206 18.29 10.95 -8.34
C LEU A 206 17.37 10.03 -7.54
N CYS A 207 16.30 9.52 -8.15
CA CYS A 207 15.37 8.60 -7.49
C CYS A 207 16.05 7.30 -7.06
N ALA A 208 16.95 6.75 -7.88
CA ALA A 208 17.74 5.57 -7.53
C ALA A 208 18.67 5.87 -6.33
N GLY A 209 19.34 7.02 -6.33
CA GLY A 209 20.17 7.46 -5.21
C GLY A 209 19.37 7.60 -3.92
N LEU A 210 18.23 8.30 -3.97
CA LEU A 210 17.33 8.48 -2.82
C LEU A 210 16.79 7.14 -2.29
N PHE A 211 16.47 6.20 -3.18
CA PHE A 211 16.04 4.86 -2.80
C PHE A 211 17.15 4.11 -2.06
N ILE A 212 18.38 4.11 -2.59
CA ILE A 212 19.52 3.46 -1.95
C ILE A 212 19.79 4.05 -0.56
N THR A 213 19.73 5.38 -0.43
CA THR A 213 19.93 6.04 0.87
C THR A 213 18.81 5.77 1.87
N GLY A 214 17.60 5.45 1.40
CA GLY A 214 16.44 5.17 2.27
C GLY A 214 16.26 3.69 2.63
N VAL A 215 17.06 2.79 2.07
CA VAL A 215 17.04 1.34 2.37
C VAL A 215 18.00 0.98 3.52
N TRP A 216 18.82 1.93 3.96
CA TRP A 216 19.69 1.85 5.16
C TRP A 216 19.00 2.45 6.38
#